data_AF-A0A2J0N4F6-F1
#
_entry.id   AF-A0A2J0N4F6-F1
#
_cell.length_a   1.000
_cell.length_b   1.000
_cell.length_c   1.000
_cell.angle_alpha   90.00
_cell.angle_beta   90.00
_cell.angle_gamma   90.00
#
_symmetry.space_group_name_H-M   'P 1'
#
loop_
_entity.id
_entity.type
_entity.pdbx_description
1 polymer ?
#
loop_
_entity_poly.entity_id
_entity_poly.type
_entity_poly.pdbx_seq_one_letter_code
_entity_poly.pdbx_strand_id
1 'polypeptide(L)'
;SVLALLIATEFLIVPVLSLLFMKLWAVADKIGKARKPRAAGAGYSRTERSVSGPRLRPAVKIEKKETREKIKEGAEKEQERPRINIMPKPPGPKPKPAPVKAVKVEPRVVGDYKLPSLELLNSPTHEVGNIFGENLEESARILEDTLRDFGIESKVIDISKGPVITRYELQPAPGVKVNRITSLSDDIALTMKATTVRIVAPIPGKSCVGIEVPNADTSMVFLREILESSEFQKMAASSKLAMALGKDISGKCVVTDLGDMPHLLIAGTTGSGKTVCVNSLIMSMVYNATPEELKFLMVDPKMVELAIYNGLPHLLCPVVTDSKKVAGALGWVVGEMEARYKMLAKIAARNIDSFNQKSEEKLPYIVVIIDELADLMMVAQEDIENAITRLAQLSRAVGIHMILATQRPSVDVVTGVIKANFPARISFKVASKVDSRTVLDMNGADKLLGKGDMLFLEPGSPKPIRAQGTFLTDPEIEKVVGFI
;
A
#
# COMPACT_ATOMS: atom_id res chain seq x y z
N SER A 1 -18.46 -16.87 55.28
CA SER A 1 -17.22 -17.66 55.51
C SER A 1 -16.86 -18.66 54.40
N VAL A 2 -17.40 -18.52 53.18
CA VAL A 2 -16.92 -19.24 51.97
C VAL A 2 -16.11 -18.32 51.05
N LEU A 3 -16.48 -17.03 51.01
CA LEU A 3 -15.78 -15.99 50.25
C LEU A 3 -14.33 -15.75 50.74
N ALA A 4 -14.10 -15.82 52.05
CA ALA A 4 -12.75 -15.70 52.62
C ALA A 4 -11.83 -16.88 52.25
N LEU A 5 -12.41 -18.08 52.06
CA LEU A 5 -11.67 -19.27 51.64
C LEU A 5 -11.27 -19.17 50.16
N LEU A 6 -12.17 -18.66 49.31
CA LEU A 6 -11.92 -18.42 47.88
C LEU A 6 -10.84 -17.35 47.65
N ILE A 7 -10.89 -16.24 48.40
CA ILE A 7 -9.89 -15.17 48.29
C ILE A 7 -8.52 -15.66 48.78
N ALA A 8 -8.47 -16.48 49.84
CA ALA A 8 -7.22 -17.08 50.31
C ALA A 8 -6.62 -18.08 49.31
N THR A 9 -7.44 -18.82 48.55
CA THR A 9 -6.96 -19.74 47.53
C THR A 9 -6.35 -19.03 46.33
N GLU A 10 -6.95 -17.92 45.86
CA GLU A 10 -6.45 -17.18 44.69
C GLU A 10 -5.20 -16.36 44.99
N PHE A 11 -5.15 -15.68 46.14
CA PHE A 11 -4.06 -14.74 46.42
C PHE A 11 -2.86 -15.35 47.15
N LEU A 12 -3.01 -16.52 47.79
CA LEU A 12 -1.96 -17.10 48.63
C LEU A 12 -1.41 -18.41 48.06
N ILE A 13 -2.26 -19.26 47.46
CA ILE A 13 -1.84 -20.59 46.99
C ILE A 13 -1.29 -20.52 45.57
N VAL A 14 -1.93 -19.77 44.66
CA VAL A 14 -1.50 -19.67 43.26
C VAL A 14 -0.10 -19.07 43.09
N PRO A 15 0.28 -17.99 43.80
CA PRO A 15 1.63 -17.42 43.67
C PRO A 15 2.71 -18.35 44.24
N VAL A 16 2.41 -19.05 45.34
CA VAL A 16 3.34 -19.98 46.00
C VAL A 16 3.57 -21.21 45.12
N LEU A 17 2.52 -21.76 44.50
CA LEU A 17 2.64 -22.85 43.54
C LEU A 17 3.42 -22.44 42.28
N SER A 18 3.18 -21.24 41.76
CA SER A 18 3.94 -20.69 40.63
C SER A 18 5.44 -20.57 40.93
N LEU A 19 5.79 -20.07 42.12
CA LEU A 19 7.18 -19.97 42.58
C LEU A 19 7.85 -21.34 42.76
N LEU A 20 7.12 -22.32 43.28
CA LEU A 20 7.58 -23.71 43.40
C LEU A 20 7.82 -24.34 42.03
N PHE A 21 6.92 -24.10 41.06
CA PHE A 21 7.03 -24.61 39.70
C PHE A 21 8.22 -24.00 38.96
N MET A 22 8.46 -22.69 39.10
CA MET A 22 9.65 -22.03 38.53
C MET A 22 10.95 -22.57 39.13
N LYS A 23 10.98 -22.84 40.44
CA LYS A 23 12.16 -23.45 41.10
C LYS A 23 12.40 -24.89 40.61
N LEU A 24 11.34 -25.69 40.48
CA LEU A 24 11.42 -27.05 39.93
C LEU A 24 11.92 -27.04 38.47
N TRP A 25 11.44 -26.10 37.65
CA TRP A 25 11.86 -25.97 36.25
C TRP A 25 13.33 -25.53 36.13
N ALA A 26 13.79 -24.62 36.99
CA ALA A 26 15.20 -24.23 37.05
C ALA A 26 16.14 -25.37 37.47
N VAL A 27 15.68 -26.27 38.36
CA VAL A 27 16.43 -27.48 38.73
C VAL A 27 16.46 -28.49 37.58
N ALA A 28 15.34 -28.69 36.88
CA ALA A 28 15.27 -29.55 35.70
C ALA A 28 16.20 -29.07 34.57
N ASP A 29 16.27 -27.75 34.33
CA ASP A 29 17.15 -27.16 33.30
C ASP A 29 18.64 -27.27 33.68
N LYS A 30 18.97 -27.23 34.98
CA LYS A 30 20.33 -27.54 35.49
C LYS A 30 20.71 -29.01 35.29
N ILE A 31 19.76 -29.94 35.45
CA ILE A 31 20.01 -31.37 35.23
C ILE A 31 20.14 -31.67 33.73
N GLY A 32 19.37 -31.00 32.87
CA GLY A 32 19.46 -31.12 31.41
C GLY A 32 20.78 -30.63 30.81
N LYS A 33 21.40 -29.60 31.40
CA LYS A 33 22.69 -29.04 30.95
C LYS A 33 23.92 -29.82 31.41
N ALA A 34 23.76 -30.79 32.31
CA ALA A 34 24.86 -31.63 32.84
C ALA A 34 25.18 -32.88 32.01
N ARG A 35 24.49 -33.12 30.89
CA ARG A 35 24.79 -34.23 29.95
C ARG A 35 25.08 -33.73 28.54
N LYS A 36 26.35 -33.43 28.26
CA LYS A 36 26.94 -33.47 26.91
C LYS A 36 28.34 -34.11 27.01
N PRO A 37 28.65 -35.16 26.22
CA PRO A 37 30.02 -35.63 26.10
C PRO A 37 30.82 -34.74 25.11
N ARG A 38 32.09 -34.53 25.45
CA ARG A 38 33.15 -33.86 24.68
C ARG A 38 33.88 -34.85 23.77
N ALA A 39 34.35 -34.36 22.61
CA ALA A 39 35.59 -34.68 21.86
C ALA A 39 35.30 -34.83 20.35
N ALA A 40 36.20 -34.62 19.38
CA ALA A 40 37.42 -33.83 19.18
C ALA A 40 37.86 -34.12 17.72
N GLY A 41 38.49 -33.16 17.02
CA GLY A 41 39.64 -33.38 16.13
C GLY A 41 39.48 -33.94 14.69
N ALA A 42 39.87 -33.09 13.72
CA ALA A 42 40.84 -33.30 12.62
C ALA A 42 40.65 -34.36 11.49
N GLY A 43 40.79 -33.87 10.23
CA GLY A 43 41.86 -34.33 9.31
C GLY A 43 41.63 -35.50 8.30
N TYR A 44 41.58 -35.13 7.01
CA TYR A 44 42.22 -35.75 5.82
C TYR A 44 41.92 -37.18 5.27
N SER A 45 41.75 -37.21 3.94
CA SER A 45 41.93 -38.25 2.87
C SER A 45 41.22 -39.63 2.85
N ARG A 46 40.37 -39.79 1.82
CA ARG A 46 40.45 -40.72 0.66
C ARG A 46 40.93 -42.18 0.91
N THR A 47 40.02 -43.17 0.80
CA THR A 47 40.01 -44.26 -0.21
C THR A 47 38.87 -45.28 0.05
N GLU A 48 38.59 -46.06 -0.99
CA GLU A 48 37.43 -46.90 -1.33
C GLU A 48 37.10 -48.08 -0.38
N ARG A 49 35.81 -48.45 -0.27
CA ARG A 49 35.18 -49.64 -0.89
C ARG A 49 33.76 -49.92 -0.36
N SER A 50 32.93 -50.36 -1.30
CA SER A 50 31.65 -51.09 -1.28
C SER A 50 31.11 -51.67 0.06
N VAL A 51 29.78 -51.62 0.25
CA VAL A 51 28.83 -52.77 0.14
C VAL A 51 27.38 -52.36 0.56
N SER A 52 26.43 -52.69 -0.31
CA SER A 52 24.97 -52.92 -0.20
C SER A 52 24.08 -52.31 0.91
N GLY A 53 22.98 -51.67 0.47
CA GLY A 53 21.72 -51.48 1.22
C GLY A 53 20.52 -51.44 0.25
N PRO A 54 19.28 -51.80 0.70
CA PRO A 54 18.30 -52.51 -0.13
C PRO A 54 17.34 -51.64 -0.95
N ARG A 55 16.87 -52.23 -2.07
CA ARG A 55 15.79 -51.73 -2.94
C ARG A 55 14.42 -51.79 -2.22
N LEU A 56 13.70 -50.66 -2.21
CA LEU A 56 12.28 -50.60 -1.87
C LEU A 56 11.42 -50.80 -3.14
N ARG A 57 10.44 -51.71 -3.05
CA ARG A 57 9.42 -52.01 -4.06
C ARG A 57 8.29 -50.96 -3.98
N PRO A 58 7.64 -50.56 -5.09
CA PRO A 58 6.36 -49.88 -5.01
C PRO A 58 5.20 -50.87 -4.81
N ALA A 59 4.23 -50.45 -4.00
CA ALA A 59 3.05 -51.21 -3.63
C ALA A 59 1.92 -51.10 -4.68
N VAL A 60 1.38 -52.28 -5.02
CA VAL A 60 -0.03 -52.66 -5.22
C VAL A 60 -0.97 -51.71 -6.00
N LYS A 61 -1.32 -52.16 -7.21
CA LYS A 61 -2.54 -51.80 -7.97
C LYS A 61 -3.77 -52.46 -7.36
N ILE A 62 -4.88 -51.71 -7.30
CA ILE A 62 -6.23 -52.25 -7.12
C ILE A 62 -6.95 -52.11 -8.46
N GLU A 63 -7.43 -53.24 -9.00
CA GLU A 63 -8.29 -53.34 -10.18
C GLU A 63 -9.76 -53.44 -9.79
N LYS A 64 -10.65 -52.91 -10.67
CA LYS A 64 -11.80 -53.58 -11.32
C LYS A 64 -12.74 -52.50 -11.88
N LYS A 65 -13.48 -52.64 -12.98
CA LYS A 65 -13.63 -53.61 -14.09
C LYS A 65 -14.72 -52.99 -14.98
N GLU A 66 -14.66 -53.12 -16.30
CA GLU A 66 -15.83 -53.31 -17.21
C GLU A 66 -15.32 -53.41 -18.66
N THR A 67 -15.11 -54.63 -19.17
CA THR A 67 -16.01 -55.44 -20.02
C THR A 67 -16.29 -54.81 -21.40
N ARG A 68 -15.88 -55.55 -22.44
CA ARG A 68 -15.92 -55.19 -23.86
C ARG A 68 -16.81 -56.20 -24.60
N GLU A 69 -17.25 -55.79 -25.79
CA GLU A 69 -17.90 -56.54 -26.90
C GLU A 69 -19.43 -56.40 -26.97
N LYS A 70 -20.09 -56.21 -28.13
CA LYS A 70 -19.73 -56.15 -29.57
C LYS A 70 -20.96 -55.57 -30.32
N ILE A 71 -20.78 -55.16 -31.60
CA ILE A 71 -21.61 -55.48 -32.79
C ILE A 71 -21.77 -54.31 -33.79
N LYS A 72 -21.10 -54.51 -34.93
CA LYS A 72 -21.41 -54.30 -36.37
C LYS A 72 -21.62 -52.91 -37.00
N GLU A 73 -20.86 -52.76 -38.09
CA GLU A 73 -20.95 -51.80 -39.19
C GLU A 73 -22.20 -52.00 -40.08
N GLY A 74 -22.58 -50.93 -40.76
CA GLY A 74 -23.48 -50.91 -41.93
C GLY A 74 -23.54 -49.50 -42.51
N ALA A 75 -23.00 -49.33 -43.71
CA ALA A 75 -22.78 -48.07 -44.41
C ALA A 75 -24.06 -47.46 -45.01
N GLU A 76 -24.12 -46.13 -45.10
CA GLU A 76 -24.75 -45.43 -46.23
C GLU A 76 -24.25 -43.99 -46.37
N LYS A 77 -24.19 -43.54 -47.63
CA LYS A 77 -23.48 -42.37 -48.16
C LYS A 77 -24.13 -41.05 -47.75
N GLU A 78 -23.33 -40.06 -47.37
CA GLU A 78 -23.76 -38.66 -47.39
C GLU A 78 -22.76 -37.77 -48.13
N GLN A 79 -23.31 -36.92 -48.99
CA GLN A 79 -22.68 -36.19 -50.08
C GLN A 79 -21.65 -35.14 -49.62
N GLU A 80 -20.57 -35.01 -50.39
CA GLU A 80 -19.65 -33.88 -50.32
C GLU A 80 -20.38 -32.55 -50.56
N ARG A 81 -20.33 -31.65 -49.57
CA ARG A 81 -20.58 -30.22 -49.75
C ARG A 81 -19.24 -29.48 -49.82
N PRO A 82 -19.10 -28.47 -50.69
CA PRO A 82 -17.82 -27.85 -50.99
C PRO A 82 -17.26 -27.11 -49.76
N ARG A 83 -15.97 -27.29 -49.49
CA ARG A 83 -15.23 -26.50 -48.50
C ARG A 83 -15.17 -25.05 -48.98
N ILE A 84 -15.90 -24.16 -48.32
CA ILE A 84 -15.68 -22.72 -48.44
C ILE A 84 -14.38 -22.39 -47.71
N ASN A 85 -13.36 -22.07 -48.48
CA ASN A 85 -12.08 -21.61 -47.99
C ASN A 85 -12.23 -20.16 -47.49
N ILE A 86 -12.52 -19.99 -46.20
CA ILE A 86 -12.51 -18.66 -45.56
C ILE A 86 -11.07 -18.38 -45.12
N MET A 87 -10.32 -17.69 -45.98
CA MET A 87 -9.08 -17.02 -45.58
C MET A 87 -9.38 -16.07 -44.40
N PRO A 88 -8.64 -16.14 -43.28
CA PRO A 88 -8.75 -15.12 -42.23
C PRO A 88 -8.30 -13.79 -42.82
N LYS A 89 -9.20 -12.80 -42.81
CA LYS A 89 -8.84 -11.40 -43.09
C LYS A 89 -7.78 -10.96 -42.06
N PRO A 90 -6.70 -10.28 -42.47
CA PRO A 90 -5.71 -9.79 -41.53
C PRO A 90 -6.37 -8.86 -40.50
N PRO A 91 -5.98 -8.91 -39.21
CA PRO A 91 -6.57 -8.07 -38.19
C PRO A 91 -6.34 -6.61 -38.56
N GLY A 92 -7.45 -5.87 -38.70
CA GLY A 92 -7.41 -4.45 -38.95
C GLY A 92 -6.64 -3.72 -37.83
N PRO A 93 -6.09 -2.53 -38.12
CA PRO A 93 -5.35 -1.75 -37.13
C PRO A 93 -6.21 -1.53 -35.89
N LYS A 94 -5.67 -1.89 -34.71
CA LYS A 94 -6.33 -1.66 -33.42
C LYS A 94 -6.72 -0.17 -33.33
N PRO A 95 -7.96 0.16 -32.93
CA PRO A 95 -8.39 1.54 -32.82
C PRO A 95 -7.50 2.26 -31.80
N LYS A 96 -6.95 3.41 -32.19
CA LYS A 96 -6.24 4.31 -31.29
C LYS A 96 -7.15 4.61 -30.08
N PRO A 97 -6.61 4.68 -28.84
CA PRO A 97 -7.41 5.00 -27.67
C PRO A 97 -8.11 6.35 -27.92
N ALA A 98 -9.43 6.35 -27.82
CA ALA A 98 -10.22 7.57 -27.92
C ALA A 98 -9.80 8.52 -26.78
N PRO A 99 -9.67 9.84 -27.03
CA PRO A 99 -9.42 10.78 -25.95
C PRO A 99 -10.54 10.67 -24.93
N VAL A 100 -10.16 10.44 -23.67
CA VAL A 100 -11.09 10.45 -22.53
C VAL A 100 -11.77 11.82 -22.54
N LYS A 101 -13.06 11.88 -22.84
CA LYS A 101 -13.81 13.14 -22.76
C LYS A 101 -13.78 13.57 -21.30
N ALA A 102 -13.16 14.71 -21.02
CA ALA A 102 -13.15 15.32 -19.69
C ALA A 102 -14.61 15.44 -19.20
N VAL A 103 -14.90 14.80 -18.07
CA VAL A 103 -16.20 14.94 -17.41
C VAL A 103 -16.25 16.38 -16.91
N LYS A 104 -17.20 17.19 -17.40
CA LYS A 104 -17.42 18.53 -16.85
C LYS A 104 -17.96 18.36 -15.43
N VAL A 105 -17.11 18.57 -14.43
CA VAL A 105 -17.50 18.60 -13.02
C VAL A 105 -17.90 20.03 -12.69
N GLU A 106 -19.20 20.29 -12.57
CA GLU A 106 -19.68 21.60 -12.14
C GLU A 106 -19.48 21.76 -10.61
N PRO A 107 -19.08 22.95 -10.13
CA PRO A 107 -18.90 23.18 -8.70
C PRO A 107 -20.21 23.00 -7.94
N ARG A 108 -20.23 22.12 -6.95
CA ARG A 108 -21.41 21.90 -6.09
C ARG A 108 -21.54 23.03 -5.06
N VAL A 109 -22.74 23.60 -4.96
CA VAL A 109 -23.11 24.58 -3.93
C VAL A 109 -23.89 23.87 -2.82
N VAL A 110 -23.51 24.08 -1.56
CA VAL A 110 -24.16 23.48 -0.38
C VAL A 110 -24.43 24.60 0.62
N GLY A 111 -25.70 25.00 0.75
CA GLY A 111 -26.07 26.19 1.52
C GLY A 111 -25.39 27.43 0.92
N ASP A 112 -24.72 28.21 1.76
CA ASP A 112 -23.94 29.39 1.35
C ASP A 112 -22.50 29.06 0.93
N TYR A 113 -22.05 27.81 1.13
CA TYR A 113 -20.70 27.38 0.80
C TYR A 113 -20.61 26.87 -0.64
N LYS A 114 -19.63 27.38 -1.39
CA LYS A 114 -19.34 26.96 -2.76
C LYS A 114 -18.03 26.18 -2.81
N LEU A 115 -18.09 24.94 -3.29
CA LEU A 115 -16.88 24.16 -3.52
C LEU A 115 -16.03 24.78 -4.63
N PRO A 116 -14.69 24.70 -4.55
CA PRO A 116 -13.79 25.24 -5.57
C PRO A 116 -13.98 24.54 -6.92
N SER A 117 -13.79 25.29 -8.01
CA SER A 117 -13.80 24.74 -9.37
C SER A 117 -12.47 24.03 -9.66
N LEU A 118 -12.50 22.88 -10.34
CA LEU A 118 -11.29 22.18 -10.80
C LEU A 118 -10.46 23.01 -11.78
N GLU A 119 -11.02 24.09 -12.35
CA GLU A 119 -10.29 25.06 -13.17
C GLU A 119 -9.19 25.81 -12.42
N LEU A 120 -9.23 25.84 -11.09
CA LEU A 120 -8.16 26.40 -10.26
C LEU A 120 -6.89 25.53 -10.27
N LEU A 121 -7.01 24.27 -10.70
CA LEU A 121 -5.90 23.33 -10.83
C LEU A 121 -5.38 23.25 -12.27
N ASN A 122 -4.08 23.01 -12.37
CA ASN A 122 -3.40 22.78 -13.63
C ASN A 122 -3.88 21.46 -14.26
N SER A 123 -4.06 21.49 -15.57
CA SER A 123 -4.31 20.30 -16.38
C SER A 123 -3.01 19.83 -17.03
N PRO A 124 -2.88 18.55 -17.39
CA PRO A 124 -1.81 18.12 -18.27
C PRO A 124 -1.85 18.95 -19.56
N THR A 125 -0.76 19.65 -19.86
CA THR A 125 -0.59 20.21 -21.20
C THR A 125 -0.57 19.03 -22.17
N HIS A 126 -1.36 19.10 -23.23
CA HIS A 126 -1.28 18.15 -24.33
C HIS A 126 0.03 18.37 -25.09
N GLU A 127 1.17 18.18 -24.44
CA GLU A 127 2.44 18.15 -25.13
C GLU A 127 2.52 16.86 -25.91
N VAL A 128 2.74 17.04 -27.21
CA VAL A 128 2.87 16.04 -28.25
C VAL A 128 4.10 15.19 -27.93
N GLY A 129 3.96 14.24 -27.01
CA GLY A 129 4.98 13.23 -26.70
C GLY A 129 5.04 12.19 -27.82
N ASN A 130 5.43 12.60 -29.02
CA ASN A 130 5.61 11.69 -30.14
C ASN A 130 6.68 12.23 -31.10
N ILE A 131 7.96 12.13 -30.73
CA ILE A 131 9.07 12.20 -31.70
C ILE A 131 10.14 11.11 -31.44
N PHE A 132 10.38 10.68 -30.19
CA PHE A 132 11.31 9.57 -29.91
C PHE A 132 10.74 8.61 -28.85
N GLY A 133 9.72 7.84 -29.23
CA GLY A 133 9.21 6.79 -28.36
C GLY A 133 10.27 5.72 -28.10
N GLU A 134 10.56 5.46 -26.82
CA GLU A 134 11.35 4.32 -26.36
C GLU A 134 10.82 3.03 -27.00
N ASN A 135 11.69 2.30 -27.72
CA ASN A 135 11.30 1.07 -28.43
C ASN A 135 11.18 -0.08 -27.43
N LEU A 136 9.98 -0.23 -26.84
CA LEU A 136 9.72 -1.20 -25.79
C LEU A 136 10.01 -2.66 -26.22
N GLU A 137 9.83 -2.99 -27.50
CA GLU A 137 10.13 -4.32 -28.02
C GLU A 137 11.64 -4.60 -28.06
N GLU A 138 12.44 -3.58 -28.38
CA GLU A 138 13.90 -3.66 -28.35
C GLU A 138 14.40 -3.79 -26.91
N SER A 139 13.85 -2.98 -25.99
CA SER A 139 14.12 -3.11 -24.55
C SER A 139 13.76 -4.50 -24.01
N ALA A 140 12.64 -5.09 -24.46
CA ALA A 140 12.27 -6.46 -24.11
C ALA A 140 13.29 -7.49 -24.62
N ARG A 141 13.80 -7.34 -25.85
CA ARG A 141 14.85 -8.22 -26.39
C ARG A 141 16.15 -8.10 -25.62
N ILE A 142 16.58 -6.87 -25.32
CA ILE A 142 17.77 -6.60 -24.50
C ILE A 142 17.65 -7.32 -23.15
N LEU A 143 16.47 -7.25 -22.52
CA LEU A 143 16.21 -7.92 -21.25
C LEU A 143 16.29 -9.46 -21.35
N GLU A 144 15.70 -10.05 -22.39
CA GLU A 144 15.78 -11.49 -22.65
C GLU A 144 17.21 -11.96 -22.92
N ASP A 145 17.96 -11.21 -23.74
CA ASP A 145 19.34 -11.50 -24.09
C ASP A 145 20.26 -11.37 -22.87
N THR A 146 20.08 -10.32 -22.05
CA THR A 146 20.81 -10.14 -20.78
C THR A 146 20.63 -11.37 -19.89
N LEU A 147 19.39 -11.82 -19.69
CA LEU A 147 19.12 -12.99 -18.85
C LEU A 147 19.70 -14.27 -19.44
N ARG A 148 19.69 -14.41 -20.77
CA ARG A 148 20.31 -15.53 -21.48
C ARG A 148 21.83 -15.58 -21.25
N ASP A 149 22.52 -14.44 -21.26
CA ASP A 149 23.96 -14.35 -21.01
C ASP A 149 24.33 -14.85 -19.60
N PHE A 150 23.44 -14.66 -18.62
CA PHE A 150 23.57 -15.23 -17.27
C PHE A 150 23.04 -16.67 -17.13
N GLY A 151 22.71 -17.33 -18.25
CA GLY A 151 22.18 -18.70 -18.27
C GLY A 151 20.80 -18.82 -17.64
N ILE A 152 19.94 -17.82 -17.85
CA ILE A 152 18.54 -17.79 -17.42
C ILE A 152 17.66 -17.66 -18.67
N GLU A 153 17.11 -18.78 -19.11
CA GLU A 153 16.11 -18.78 -20.18
C GLU A 153 14.79 -18.22 -19.69
N SER A 154 14.30 -17.19 -20.38
CA SER A 154 13.05 -16.51 -20.05
C SER A 154 12.53 -15.73 -21.26
N LYS A 155 11.24 -15.42 -21.25
CA LYS A 155 10.56 -14.70 -22.33
C LYS A 155 9.65 -13.60 -21.77
N VAL A 156 9.67 -12.41 -22.37
CA VAL A 156 8.71 -11.35 -22.08
C VAL A 156 7.39 -11.68 -22.77
N ILE A 157 6.33 -11.81 -21.97
CA ILE A 157 4.99 -12.16 -22.44
C ILE A 157 4.06 -10.96 -22.55
N ASP A 158 4.33 -9.90 -21.79
CA ASP A 158 3.52 -8.69 -21.74
C ASP A 158 4.37 -7.48 -21.33
N ILE A 159 3.96 -6.29 -21.77
CA ILE A 159 4.64 -5.02 -21.50
C ILE A 159 3.58 -3.98 -21.13
N SER A 160 3.67 -3.45 -19.91
CA SER A 160 2.77 -2.41 -19.41
C SER A 160 3.56 -1.12 -19.18
N LYS A 161 3.37 -0.11 -20.04
CA LYS A 161 3.97 1.21 -19.87
C LYS A 161 3.08 2.10 -19.02
N GLY A 162 3.61 2.54 -17.88
CA GLY A 162 3.00 3.54 -17.00
C GLY A 162 3.61 4.92 -17.16
N PRO A 163 3.22 5.89 -16.31
CA PRO A 163 3.71 7.27 -16.39
C PRO A 163 5.22 7.41 -16.17
N VAL A 164 5.79 6.63 -15.25
CA VAL A 164 7.20 6.77 -14.82
C VAL A 164 8.03 5.51 -15.08
N ILE A 165 7.39 4.35 -15.13
CA ILE A 165 8.06 3.07 -15.35
C ILE A 165 7.34 2.24 -16.40
N THR A 166 8.06 1.29 -16.98
CA THR A 166 7.52 0.20 -17.80
C THR A 166 7.76 -1.11 -17.08
N ARG A 167 6.72 -1.93 -16.95
CA ARG A 167 6.80 -3.29 -16.43
C ARG A 167 6.87 -4.29 -17.58
N TYR A 168 7.95 -5.06 -17.61
CA TYR A 168 8.12 -6.22 -18.48
C TYR A 168 7.71 -7.47 -17.69
N GLU A 169 6.69 -8.19 -18.14
CA GLU A 169 6.27 -9.45 -17.52
C GLU A 169 7.04 -10.60 -18.15
N LEU A 170 7.90 -11.21 -17.34
CA LEU A 170 8.82 -12.25 -17.74
C LEU A 170 8.31 -13.62 -17.31
N GLN A 171 8.18 -14.53 -18.25
CA GLN A 171 7.93 -15.95 -18.02
C GLN A 171 9.28 -16.71 -18.01
N PRO A 172 9.78 -17.13 -16.84
CA PRO A 172 10.97 -17.96 -16.78
C PRO A 172 10.70 -19.39 -17.23
N ALA A 173 11.71 -20.04 -17.80
CA ALA A 173 11.65 -21.45 -18.18
C ALA A 173 11.46 -22.38 -16.95
N PRO A 174 10.86 -23.58 -17.12
CA PRO A 174 10.70 -24.54 -16.03
C PRO A 174 12.01 -24.84 -15.31
N GLY A 175 11.99 -24.80 -13.97
CA GLY A 175 13.17 -25.08 -13.14
C GLY A 175 14.06 -23.87 -12.83
N VAL A 176 13.85 -22.72 -13.48
CA VAL A 176 14.53 -21.46 -13.12
C VAL A 176 14.03 -20.98 -11.76
N LYS A 177 14.95 -20.86 -10.80
CA LYS A 177 14.64 -20.30 -9.48
C LYS A 177 14.48 -18.78 -9.57
N VAL A 178 13.36 -18.27 -9.06
CA VAL A 178 13.06 -16.82 -8.97
C VAL A 178 14.23 -16.03 -8.36
N ASN A 179 14.88 -16.57 -7.33
CA ASN A 179 15.99 -15.88 -6.65
C ASN A 179 17.17 -15.56 -7.58
N ARG A 180 17.40 -16.36 -8.64
CA ARG A 180 18.45 -16.08 -9.63
C ARG A 180 18.15 -14.82 -10.44
N ILE A 181 16.87 -14.56 -10.72
CA ILE A 181 16.46 -13.34 -11.44
C ILE A 181 16.55 -12.15 -10.50
N THR A 182 16.04 -12.29 -9.27
CA THR A 182 16.05 -11.18 -8.30
C THR A 182 17.47 -10.75 -7.90
N SER A 183 18.46 -11.64 -7.95
CA SER A 183 19.85 -11.31 -7.62
C SER A 183 20.57 -10.52 -8.73
N LEU A 184 20.03 -10.52 -9.96
CA LEU A 184 20.60 -9.80 -11.11
C LEU A 184 20.03 -8.39 -11.26
N SER A 185 19.42 -7.81 -10.20
CA SER A 185 18.79 -6.50 -10.31
C SER A 185 19.78 -5.42 -10.79
N ASP A 186 21.01 -5.45 -10.31
CA ASP A 186 21.99 -4.41 -10.62
C ASP A 186 22.56 -4.60 -12.03
N ASP A 187 22.76 -5.84 -12.49
CA ASP A 187 23.17 -6.17 -13.85
C ASP A 187 22.09 -5.83 -14.89
N ILE A 188 20.82 -6.11 -14.56
CA ILE A 188 19.67 -5.73 -15.39
C ILE A 188 19.58 -4.21 -15.47
N ALA A 189 19.75 -3.50 -14.35
CA ALA A 189 19.75 -2.04 -14.35
C ALA A 189 20.85 -1.47 -15.26
N LEU A 190 22.06 -2.02 -15.18
CA LEU A 190 23.19 -1.63 -16.02
C LEU A 190 22.88 -1.81 -17.51
N THR A 191 22.36 -2.97 -17.89
CA THR A 191 22.12 -3.31 -19.31
C THR A 191 20.93 -2.54 -19.89
N MET A 192 19.90 -2.29 -19.06
CA MET A 192 18.75 -1.48 -19.42
C MET A 192 19.02 0.03 -19.33
N LYS A 193 20.26 0.44 -19.02
CA LYS A 193 20.67 1.85 -18.85
C LYS A 193 19.81 2.60 -17.82
N ALA A 194 19.33 1.88 -16.81
CA ALA A 194 18.48 2.40 -15.76
C ALA A 194 19.28 2.66 -14.49
N THR A 195 18.93 3.70 -13.73
CA THR A 195 19.53 3.94 -12.40
C THR A 195 19.26 2.79 -11.43
N THR A 196 18.06 2.22 -11.51
CA THR A 196 17.68 1.06 -10.72
C THR A 196 16.49 0.35 -11.38
N VAL A 197 16.33 -0.94 -11.07
CA VAL A 197 15.16 -1.72 -11.47
C VAL A 197 14.54 -2.37 -10.24
N ARG A 198 13.22 -2.56 -10.29
CA ARG A 198 12.49 -3.27 -9.24
C ARG A 198 11.94 -4.57 -9.80
N ILE A 199 12.25 -5.67 -9.12
CA ILE A 199 11.80 -7.01 -9.52
C ILE A 199 10.66 -7.44 -8.60
N VAL A 200 9.50 -7.69 -9.20
CA VAL A 200 8.29 -8.16 -8.52
C VAL A 200 8.10 -9.62 -8.81
N ALA A 201 8.32 -10.48 -7.82
CA ALA A 201 8.22 -11.93 -8.01
C ALA A 201 7.50 -12.63 -6.84
N PRO A 202 6.54 -13.53 -7.12
CA PRO A 202 5.72 -13.57 -8.34
C PRO A 202 4.82 -12.32 -8.43
N ILE A 203 4.38 -11.96 -9.63
CA ILE A 203 3.29 -10.99 -9.82
C ILE A 203 2.00 -11.60 -9.24
N PRO A 204 1.27 -10.89 -8.36
CA PRO A 204 0.00 -11.40 -7.82
C PRO A 204 -0.97 -11.86 -8.91
N GLY A 205 -1.49 -13.08 -8.79
CA GLY A 205 -2.42 -13.67 -9.74
C GLY A 205 -1.81 -14.16 -11.06
N LYS A 206 -0.49 -14.06 -11.25
CA LYS A 206 0.20 -14.52 -12.46
C LYS A 206 1.42 -15.40 -12.15
N SER A 207 1.79 -16.29 -13.07
CA SER A 207 2.98 -17.16 -12.98
C SER A 207 4.22 -16.54 -13.62
N CYS A 208 4.36 -15.21 -13.53
CA CYS A 208 5.44 -14.43 -14.13
C CYS A 208 6.18 -13.55 -13.11
N VAL A 209 7.35 -13.08 -13.51
CA VAL A 209 8.19 -12.12 -12.79
C VAL A 209 8.08 -10.76 -13.47
N GLY A 210 7.74 -9.72 -12.72
CA GLY A 210 7.69 -8.36 -13.26
C GLY A 210 9.03 -7.65 -13.10
N ILE A 211 9.58 -7.12 -14.17
CA ILE A 211 10.77 -6.26 -14.15
C ILE A 211 10.32 -4.84 -14.47
N GLU A 212 10.37 -3.98 -13.45
CA GLU A 212 9.99 -2.57 -13.54
C GLU A 212 11.22 -1.73 -13.84
N VAL A 213 11.24 -1.11 -15.01
CA VAL A 213 12.33 -0.28 -15.53
C VAL A 213 11.84 1.17 -15.66
N PRO A 214 12.59 2.18 -15.21
CA PRO A 214 12.27 3.59 -15.44
C PRO A 214 12.14 3.90 -16.93
N ASN A 215 11.15 4.70 -17.29
CA ASN A 215 11.02 5.23 -18.65
C ASN A 215 12.11 6.29 -18.89
N ALA A 216 12.61 6.39 -20.12
CA ALA A 216 13.43 7.54 -20.53
C ALA A 216 12.69 8.87 -20.35
N ASP A 217 11.42 8.91 -20.77
CA ASP A 217 10.53 10.06 -20.62
C ASP A 217 9.43 9.77 -19.59
N THR A 218 9.45 10.50 -18.49
CA THR A 218 8.45 10.37 -17.41
C THR A 218 7.37 11.44 -17.53
N SER A 219 6.11 11.06 -17.33
CA SER A 219 4.97 11.98 -17.34
C SER A 219 4.53 12.35 -15.92
N MET A 220 4.29 13.64 -15.69
CA MET A 220 3.68 14.11 -14.45
C MET A 220 2.21 13.67 -14.37
N VAL A 221 1.74 13.35 -13.17
CA VAL A 221 0.35 13.00 -12.89
C VAL A 221 -0.27 14.18 -12.17
N PHE A 222 -1.14 14.96 -12.83
CA PHE A 222 -1.74 16.15 -12.22
C PHE A 222 -2.87 15.76 -11.28
N LEU A 223 -3.02 16.47 -10.14
CA LEU A 223 -4.14 16.22 -9.22
C LEU A 223 -5.49 16.32 -9.92
N ARG A 224 -5.68 17.37 -10.74
CA ARG A 224 -6.91 17.60 -11.50
C ARG A 224 -7.34 16.40 -12.32
N GLU A 225 -6.40 15.75 -13.00
CA GLU A 225 -6.69 14.58 -13.83
C GLU A 225 -7.32 13.44 -13.02
N ILE A 226 -6.87 13.25 -11.78
CA ILE A 226 -7.43 12.21 -10.90
C ILE A 226 -8.77 12.64 -10.35
N LEU A 227 -8.92 13.91 -9.96
CA LEU A 227 -10.20 14.44 -9.47
C LEU A 227 -11.30 14.39 -10.55
N GLU A 228 -10.96 14.62 -11.83
CA GLU A 228 -11.90 14.52 -12.96
C GLU A 228 -12.24 13.06 -13.33
N SER A 229 -11.49 12.08 -12.81
CA SER A 229 -11.67 10.68 -13.17
C SER A 229 -13.00 10.10 -12.66
N SER A 230 -13.54 9.14 -13.40
CA SER A 230 -14.80 8.48 -13.03
C SER A 230 -14.68 7.72 -11.70
N GLU A 231 -13.49 7.21 -11.41
CA GLU A 231 -13.12 6.48 -10.22
C GLU A 231 -13.20 7.38 -9.00
N PHE A 232 -12.59 8.57 -9.07
CA PHE A 232 -12.67 9.55 -7.99
C PHE A 232 -14.10 10.06 -7.81
N GLN A 233 -14.77 10.47 -8.88
CA GLN A 233 -16.13 11.02 -8.80
C GLN A 233 -17.14 10.05 -8.17
N LYS A 234 -17.03 8.74 -8.47
CA LYS A 234 -17.86 7.71 -7.83
C LYS A 234 -17.58 7.60 -6.33
N MET A 235 -16.31 7.61 -5.94
CA MET A 235 -15.91 7.50 -4.53
C MET A 235 -16.27 8.75 -3.73
N ALA A 236 -16.03 9.92 -4.29
CA ALA A 236 -16.36 11.22 -3.74
C ALA A 236 -17.88 11.38 -3.50
N ALA A 237 -18.71 10.80 -4.38
CA ALA A 237 -20.16 10.78 -4.20
C ALA A 237 -20.61 9.95 -2.96
N SER A 238 -19.85 8.92 -2.58
CA SER A 238 -20.17 8.06 -1.43
C SER A 238 -19.46 8.46 -0.13
N SER A 239 -18.31 9.11 -0.21
CA SER A 239 -17.48 9.42 0.96
C SER A 239 -16.86 10.81 0.88
N LYS A 240 -16.91 11.52 2.01
CA LYS A 240 -16.27 12.83 2.22
C LYS A 240 -14.76 12.73 2.41
N LEU A 241 -14.26 11.53 2.62
CA LEU A 241 -12.87 11.23 2.90
C LEU A 241 -12.16 10.56 1.71
N ALA A 242 -12.75 10.68 0.51
CA ALA A 242 -12.14 10.25 -0.74
C ALA A 242 -10.82 10.97 -1.02
N MET A 243 -9.80 10.21 -1.42
CA MET A 243 -8.43 10.67 -1.64
C MET A 243 -7.94 10.25 -3.03
N ALA A 244 -7.42 11.21 -3.78
CA ALA A 244 -6.70 10.97 -5.02
C ALA A 244 -5.22 10.69 -4.70
N LEU A 245 -4.77 9.45 -4.95
CA LEU A 245 -3.37 9.08 -4.74
C LEU A 245 -2.52 9.34 -5.97
N GLY A 246 -3.01 8.97 -7.16
CA GLY A 246 -2.24 9.11 -8.40
C GLY A 246 -2.59 8.07 -9.45
N LYS A 247 -1.60 7.53 -10.15
CA LYS A 247 -1.76 6.47 -11.15
C LYS A 247 -0.88 5.27 -10.87
N ASP A 248 -1.39 4.08 -11.13
CA ASP A 248 -0.59 2.87 -11.03
C ASP A 248 0.38 2.72 -12.22
N ILE A 249 1.15 1.64 -12.18
CA ILE A 249 2.11 1.27 -13.23
C ILE A 249 1.47 1.00 -14.61
N SER A 250 0.16 0.83 -14.69
CA SER A 250 -0.60 0.67 -15.92
C SER A 250 -1.29 1.96 -16.36
N GLY A 251 -1.11 3.05 -15.59
CA GLY A 251 -1.72 4.36 -15.85
C GLY A 251 -3.14 4.51 -15.31
N LYS A 252 -3.68 3.52 -14.58
CA LYS A 252 -5.03 3.58 -14.01
C LYS A 252 -5.03 4.46 -12.77
N CYS A 253 -6.08 5.28 -12.60
CA CYS A 253 -6.26 6.09 -11.41
C CYS A 253 -6.31 5.22 -10.14
N VAL A 254 -5.48 5.60 -9.17
CA VAL A 254 -5.46 5.06 -7.81
C VAL A 254 -6.18 6.08 -6.92
N VAL A 255 -7.36 5.70 -6.47
CA VAL A 255 -8.22 6.47 -5.57
C VAL A 255 -8.57 5.59 -4.38
N THR A 256 -8.74 6.20 -3.22
CA THR A 256 -8.96 5.46 -1.98
C THR A 256 -9.75 6.28 -0.97
N ASP A 257 -10.22 5.66 0.11
CA ASP A 257 -11.05 6.31 1.12
C ASP A 257 -10.46 6.14 2.52
N LEU A 258 -10.23 7.26 3.23
CA LEU A 258 -9.77 7.23 4.61
C LEU A 258 -10.84 6.69 5.57
N GLY A 259 -12.12 6.71 5.19
CA GLY A 259 -13.21 6.07 5.94
C GLY A 259 -13.06 4.54 6.04
N ASP A 260 -12.61 3.93 4.93
CA ASP A 260 -12.32 2.49 4.84
C ASP A 260 -10.97 2.14 5.46
N MET A 261 -10.02 3.07 5.36
CA MET A 261 -8.66 2.98 5.88
C MET A 261 -8.50 3.92 7.08
N PRO A 262 -8.99 3.55 8.27
CA PRO A 262 -9.30 4.50 9.33
C PRO A 262 -8.17 5.47 9.66
N HIS A 263 -6.92 5.01 9.54
CA HIS A 263 -5.74 5.85 9.67
C HIS A 263 -4.67 5.48 8.63
N LEU A 264 -3.90 6.48 8.20
CA LEU A 264 -2.89 6.38 7.15
C LEU A 264 -1.52 6.83 7.69
N LEU A 265 -0.49 6.01 7.46
CA LEU A 265 0.90 6.36 7.71
C LEU A 265 1.63 6.64 6.40
N ILE A 266 2.31 7.78 6.28
CA ILE A 266 3.07 8.21 5.12
C ILE A 266 4.53 8.41 5.51
N ALA A 267 5.46 7.82 4.79
CA ALA A 267 6.88 8.00 5.05
C ALA A 267 7.69 8.16 3.76
N GLY A 268 8.81 8.89 3.84
CA GLY A 268 9.73 9.06 2.73
C GLY A 268 10.76 10.14 3.00
N THR A 269 11.93 10.05 2.38
CA THR A 269 12.99 11.05 2.57
C THR A 269 12.61 12.40 1.95
N THR A 270 13.33 13.46 2.31
CA THR A 270 13.18 14.78 1.68
C THR A 270 13.28 14.68 0.14
N GLY A 271 12.42 15.41 -0.58
CA GLY A 271 12.37 15.40 -2.05
C GLY A 271 11.76 14.13 -2.68
N SER A 272 11.29 13.16 -1.88
CA SER A 272 10.70 11.91 -2.39
C SER A 272 9.26 12.07 -2.91
N GLY A 273 8.53 13.11 -2.48
CA GLY A 273 7.13 13.36 -2.85
C GLY A 273 6.14 13.36 -1.68
N LYS A 274 6.59 13.09 -0.43
CA LYS A 274 5.74 13.05 0.78
C LYS A 274 4.83 14.29 0.92
N THR A 275 5.41 15.49 0.94
CA THR A 275 4.67 16.74 1.16
C THR A 275 3.60 16.96 0.07
N VAL A 276 3.97 16.81 -1.21
CA VAL A 276 3.05 16.95 -2.34
C VAL A 276 1.90 15.97 -2.26
N CYS A 277 2.16 14.73 -1.79
CA CYS A 277 1.12 13.76 -1.53
C CYS A 277 0.18 14.22 -0.41
N VAL A 278 0.69 14.61 0.76
CA VAL A 278 -0.14 15.13 1.87
C VAL A 278 -1.04 16.28 1.38
N ASN A 279 -0.49 17.23 0.64
CA ASN A 279 -1.24 18.34 0.05
C ASN A 279 -2.31 17.86 -0.93
N SER A 280 -2.01 16.85 -1.74
CA SER A 280 -2.98 16.23 -2.65
C SER A 280 -4.13 15.55 -1.91
N LEU A 281 -3.87 14.89 -0.78
CA LEU A 281 -4.91 14.28 0.06
C LEU A 281 -5.82 15.35 0.68
N ILE A 282 -5.23 16.43 1.21
CA ILE A 282 -5.98 17.56 1.78
C ILE A 282 -6.87 18.18 0.70
N MET A 283 -6.30 18.50 -0.47
CA MET A 283 -7.06 19.06 -1.58
C MET A 283 -8.16 18.12 -2.07
N SER A 284 -7.92 16.81 -2.14
CA SER A 284 -8.95 15.83 -2.51
C SER A 284 -10.21 15.97 -1.64
N MET A 285 -10.02 16.18 -0.33
CA MET A 285 -11.11 16.35 0.61
C MET A 285 -11.73 17.75 0.54
N VAL A 286 -10.92 18.81 0.40
CA VAL A 286 -11.40 20.20 0.26
C VAL A 286 -12.26 20.40 -1.00
N TYR A 287 -11.94 19.71 -2.09
CA TYR A 287 -12.75 19.72 -3.31
C TYR A 287 -14.08 18.94 -3.19
N ASN A 288 -14.26 18.17 -2.11
CA ASN A 288 -15.39 17.23 -1.96
C ASN A 288 -16.29 17.51 -0.74
N ALA A 289 -15.75 18.13 0.30
CA ALA A 289 -16.42 18.29 1.59
C ALA A 289 -16.51 19.76 2.02
N THR A 290 -17.66 20.15 2.55
CA THR A 290 -17.86 21.47 3.16
C THR A 290 -17.28 21.53 4.58
N PRO A 291 -17.12 22.73 5.17
CA PRO A 291 -16.68 22.87 6.57
C PRO A 291 -17.63 22.26 7.61
N GLU A 292 -18.89 22.00 7.25
CA GLU A 292 -19.88 21.32 8.11
C GLU A 292 -19.79 19.79 7.98
N GLU A 293 -19.26 19.30 6.86
CA GLU A 293 -19.06 17.87 6.60
C GLU A 293 -17.68 17.40 7.08
N LEU A 294 -16.68 18.27 7.07
CA LEU A 294 -15.28 17.94 7.38
C LEU A 294 -14.56 19.06 8.13
N LYS A 295 -13.82 18.66 9.15
CA LYS A 295 -12.89 19.50 9.90
C LYS A 295 -11.49 18.92 9.93
N PHE A 296 -10.49 19.79 9.99
CA PHE A 296 -9.08 19.43 10.08
C PHE A 296 -8.46 19.91 11.40
N LEU A 297 -7.63 19.06 12.00
CA LEU A 297 -6.59 19.48 12.94
C LEU A 297 -5.24 19.28 12.25
N MET A 298 -4.55 20.36 11.92
CA MET A 298 -3.26 20.31 11.24
C MET A 298 -2.12 20.63 12.20
N VAL A 299 -1.07 19.81 12.16
CA VAL A 299 0.12 19.93 12.99
C VAL A 299 1.35 20.00 12.08
N ASP A 300 2.05 21.13 12.16
CA ASP A 300 3.26 21.42 11.39
C ASP A 300 4.29 22.10 12.29
N PRO A 301 5.16 21.31 12.95
CA PRO A 301 6.18 21.85 13.86
C PRO A 301 7.19 22.79 13.18
N LYS A 302 7.31 22.73 11.84
CA LYS A 302 8.30 23.52 11.09
C LYS A 302 7.72 24.76 10.43
N MET A 303 6.40 24.91 10.41
CA MET A 303 5.70 26.03 9.76
C MET A 303 5.98 26.16 8.26
N VAL A 304 6.31 25.07 7.57
CA VAL A 304 6.68 25.11 6.15
C VAL A 304 5.57 24.56 5.27
N GLU A 305 4.96 23.46 5.67
CA GLU A 305 4.22 22.60 4.75
C GLU A 305 2.71 22.83 4.85
N LEU A 306 2.18 22.98 6.06
CA LEU A 306 0.72 23.11 6.28
C LEU A 306 0.29 24.55 6.59
N ALA A 307 1.23 25.45 6.83
CA ALA A 307 0.93 26.86 7.16
C ALA A 307 0.11 27.57 6.07
N ILE A 308 0.26 27.14 4.80
CA ILE A 308 -0.50 27.61 3.64
C ILE A 308 -2.03 27.43 3.78
N TYR A 309 -2.48 26.51 4.64
CA TYR A 309 -3.90 26.24 4.86
C TYR A 309 -4.54 27.13 5.95
N ASN A 310 -3.77 27.97 6.63
CA ASN A 310 -4.34 28.90 7.60
C ASN A 310 -5.39 29.81 6.94
N GLY A 311 -6.57 29.90 7.56
CA GLY A 311 -7.72 30.63 7.03
C GLY A 311 -8.82 29.73 6.47
N LEU A 312 -8.53 28.45 6.19
CA LEU A 312 -9.58 27.52 5.76
C LEU A 312 -10.65 27.36 6.85
N PRO A 313 -11.95 27.50 6.52
CA PRO A 313 -13.05 27.31 7.46
C PRO A 313 -13.18 25.86 7.96
N HIS A 314 -12.52 24.92 7.30
CA HIS A 314 -12.39 23.53 7.74
C HIS A 314 -11.48 23.37 8.95
N LEU A 315 -10.60 24.31 9.28
CA LEU A 315 -9.70 24.17 10.43
C LEU A 315 -10.45 24.28 11.76
N LEU A 316 -10.19 23.34 12.69
CA LEU A 316 -10.67 23.41 14.07
C LEU A 316 -9.97 24.52 14.86
N CYS A 317 -8.70 24.76 14.54
CA CYS A 317 -7.88 25.82 15.08
C CYS A 317 -6.80 26.17 14.05
N PRO A 318 -6.12 27.32 14.18
CA PRO A 318 -4.92 27.59 13.39
C PRO A 318 -3.92 26.44 13.46
N VAL A 319 -3.14 26.27 12.39
CA VAL A 319 -2.16 25.18 12.28
C VAL A 319 -1.29 25.16 13.54
N VAL A 320 -1.22 23.99 14.20
CA VAL A 320 -0.50 23.84 15.47
C VAL A 320 0.98 23.65 15.16
N THR A 321 1.79 24.59 15.63
CA THR A 321 3.22 24.68 15.32
C THR A 321 4.11 24.39 16.52
N ASP A 322 3.61 24.61 17.74
CA ASP A 322 4.34 24.30 18.97
C ASP A 322 4.12 22.83 19.35
N SER A 323 5.18 22.01 19.22
CA SER A 323 5.15 20.58 19.58
C SER A 323 4.64 20.31 21.00
N LYS A 324 4.82 21.23 21.96
CA LYS A 324 4.32 21.07 23.34
C LYS A 324 2.80 21.22 23.42
N LYS A 325 2.19 22.00 22.52
CA LYS A 325 0.73 22.18 22.46
C LYS A 325 0.05 21.02 21.74
N VAL A 326 0.78 20.25 20.94
CA VAL A 326 0.22 19.13 20.18
C VAL A 326 -0.35 18.06 21.09
N ALA A 327 0.32 17.73 22.21
CA ALA A 327 -0.21 16.78 23.19
C ALA A 327 -1.59 17.23 23.73
N GLY A 328 -1.74 18.52 24.03
CA GLY A 328 -3.02 19.09 24.45
C GLY A 328 -4.09 19.06 23.35
N ALA A 329 -3.71 19.35 22.10
CA ALA A 329 -4.61 19.28 20.95
C ALA A 329 -5.10 17.84 20.70
N LEU A 330 -4.20 16.85 20.71
CA LEU A 330 -4.58 15.44 20.61
C LEU A 330 -5.44 14.99 21.80
N GLY A 331 -5.14 15.48 23.01
CA GLY A 331 -5.97 15.25 24.19
C GLY A 331 -7.39 15.80 24.03
N TRP A 332 -7.55 16.97 23.40
CA TRP A 332 -8.87 17.50 23.05
C TRP A 332 -9.60 16.59 22.05
N VAL A 333 -8.91 16.10 21.00
CA VAL A 333 -9.51 15.17 20.03
C VAL A 333 -9.95 13.86 20.69
N VAL A 334 -9.19 13.36 21.67
CA VAL A 334 -9.60 12.21 22.50
C VAL A 334 -10.87 12.53 23.29
N GLY A 335 -10.97 13.72 23.89
CA GLY A 335 -12.18 14.17 24.57
C GLY A 335 -13.39 14.27 23.63
N GLU A 336 -13.19 14.81 22.42
CA GLU A 336 -14.22 14.89 21.39
C GLU A 336 -14.69 13.49 20.93
N MET A 337 -13.75 12.56 20.76
CA MET A 337 -14.06 11.15 20.48
C MET A 337 -14.99 10.55 21.53
N GLU A 338 -14.70 10.76 22.82
CA GLU A 338 -15.53 10.28 23.92
C GLU A 338 -16.90 10.96 23.98
N ALA A 339 -16.96 12.26 23.71
CA ALA A 339 -18.21 13.01 23.64
C ALA A 339 -19.11 12.45 22.53
N ARG A 340 -18.55 12.19 21.34
CA ARG A 340 -19.26 11.58 20.22
C ARG A 340 -19.79 10.19 20.56
N TYR A 341 -19.02 9.35 21.24
CA TYR A 341 -19.53 8.05 21.69
C TYR A 341 -20.78 8.18 22.58
N LYS A 342 -20.79 9.15 23.50
CA LYS A 342 -21.97 9.43 24.33
C LYS A 342 -23.16 9.90 23.48
N MET A 343 -22.91 10.73 22.46
CA MET A 343 -23.96 11.18 21.52
C MET A 343 -24.53 10.02 20.69
N LEU A 344 -23.68 9.17 20.13
CA LEU A 344 -24.07 7.98 19.37
C LEU A 344 -24.90 7.02 20.22
N ALA A 345 -24.49 6.78 21.46
CA ALA A 345 -25.18 5.89 22.39
C ALA A 345 -26.61 6.36 22.71
N LYS A 346 -26.83 7.68 22.88
CA LYS A 346 -28.15 8.25 23.20
C LYS A 346 -29.23 7.93 22.16
N ILE A 347 -28.84 7.82 20.89
CA ILE A 347 -29.78 7.54 19.78
C ILE A 347 -29.57 6.16 19.14
N ALA A 348 -28.81 5.28 19.82
CA ALA A 348 -28.44 3.96 19.34
C ALA A 348 -27.89 3.98 17.90
N ALA A 349 -27.05 4.95 17.58
CA ALA A 349 -26.30 4.99 16.33
C ALA A 349 -25.01 4.17 16.45
N ARG A 350 -24.71 3.37 15.43
CA ARG A 350 -23.51 2.50 15.41
C ARG A 350 -22.25 3.24 14.98
N ASN A 351 -22.41 4.28 14.17
CA ASN A 351 -21.34 5.07 13.61
C ASN A 351 -21.83 6.49 13.30
N ILE A 352 -20.91 7.37 12.90
CA ILE A 352 -21.19 8.76 12.53
C ILE A 352 -22.21 8.85 11.40
N ASP A 353 -22.19 7.96 10.40
CA ASP A 353 -23.14 8.00 9.29
C ASP A 353 -24.57 7.74 9.79
N SER A 354 -24.75 6.70 10.61
CA SER A 354 -26.03 6.39 11.25
C SER A 354 -26.47 7.50 12.20
N PHE A 355 -25.52 8.21 12.84
CA PHE A 355 -25.84 9.35 13.69
C PHE A 355 -26.36 10.51 12.83
N ASN A 356 -25.61 10.88 11.79
CA ASN A 356 -25.93 11.95 10.87
C ASN A 356 -27.19 11.66 10.05
N GLN A 357 -27.64 10.43 9.89
CA GLN A 357 -28.93 10.14 9.27
C GLN A 357 -30.11 10.36 10.24
N LYS A 358 -29.91 10.13 11.54
CA LYS A 358 -30.96 10.15 12.57
C LYS A 358 -31.09 11.47 13.31
N SER A 359 -29.98 12.20 13.46
CA SER A 359 -29.90 13.46 14.20
C SER A 359 -30.16 14.65 13.29
N GLU A 360 -30.81 15.69 13.79
CA GLU A 360 -30.90 16.98 13.10
C GLU A 360 -29.53 17.69 13.11
N GLU A 361 -28.84 17.66 14.25
CA GLU A 361 -27.47 18.15 14.39
C GLU A 361 -26.50 17.12 13.79
N LYS A 362 -25.81 17.50 12.71
CA LYS A 362 -24.82 16.65 12.04
C LYS A 362 -23.44 16.87 12.63
N LEU A 363 -22.68 15.80 12.76
CA LEU A 363 -21.28 15.83 13.15
C LEU A 363 -20.40 15.81 11.90
N PRO A 364 -19.41 16.72 11.77
CA PRO A 364 -18.40 16.63 10.72
C PRO A 364 -17.45 15.47 10.99
N TYR A 365 -16.84 14.91 9.95
CA TYR A 365 -15.64 14.12 10.13
C TYR A 365 -14.50 15.01 10.63
N ILE A 366 -13.59 14.46 11.44
CA ILE A 366 -12.36 15.15 11.84
C ILE A 366 -11.18 14.37 11.28
N VAL A 367 -10.31 15.05 10.52
CA VAL A 367 -9.05 14.47 10.05
C VAL A 367 -7.89 15.19 10.74
N VAL A 368 -7.14 14.45 11.54
CA VAL A 368 -5.91 14.93 12.18
C VAL A 368 -4.74 14.66 11.25
N ILE A 369 -3.98 15.70 10.89
CA ILE A 369 -2.84 15.62 9.98
C ILE A 369 -1.60 16.07 10.72
N ILE A 370 -0.61 15.19 10.81
CA ILE A 370 0.69 15.47 11.40
C ILE A 370 1.73 15.35 10.30
N ASP A 371 2.36 16.47 9.90
CA ASP A 371 3.32 16.45 8.79
C ASP A 371 4.64 15.73 9.13
N GLU A 372 5.13 15.92 10.35
CA GLU A 372 6.37 15.31 10.82
C GLU A 372 6.21 14.75 12.24
N LEU A 373 5.85 13.46 12.32
CA LEU A 373 5.69 12.75 13.58
C LEU A 373 6.99 12.73 14.39
N ALA A 374 8.15 12.64 13.74
CA ALA A 374 9.43 12.49 14.43
C ALA A 374 9.73 13.67 15.37
N ASP A 375 9.38 14.88 14.97
CA ASP A 375 9.62 16.08 15.77
C ASP A 375 8.74 16.12 17.03
N LEU A 376 7.57 15.46 17.00
CA LEU A 376 6.69 15.32 18.16
C LEU A 376 7.22 14.25 19.13
N MET A 377 7.66 13.12 18.59
CA MET A 377 8.21 12.00 19.37
C MET A 377 9.47 12.43 20.13
N MET A 378 10.29 13.30 19.56
CA MET A 378 11.47 13.85 20.24
C MET A 378 11.15 14.74 21.45
N VAL A 379 9.95 15.33 21.49
CA VAL A 379 9.56 16.29 22.53
C VAL A 379 8.76 15.62 23.65
N ALA A 380 7.76 14.81 23.29
CA ALA A 380 6.82 14.21 24.24
C ALA A 380 6.31 12.85 23.74
N GLN A 381 7.22 11.89 23.54
CA GLN A 381 6.90 10.57 22.98
C GLN A 381 5.69 9.88 23.64
N GLU A 382 5.72 9.77 24.97
CA GLU A 382 4.70 9.00 25.71
C GLU A 382 3.29 9.58 25.51
N ASP A 383 3.13 10.89 25.68
CA ASP A 383 1.82 11.55 25.52
C ASP A 383 1.29 11.45 24.09
N ILE A 384 2.17 11.64 23.10
CA ILE A 384 1.81 11.59 21.68
C ILE A 384 1.44 10.17 21.26
N GLU A 385 2.26 9.17 21.61
CA GLU A 385 2.02 7.77 21.25
C GLU A 385 0.76 7.22 21.94
N ASN A 386 0.52 7.59 23.19
CA ASN A 386 -0.69 7.22 23.92
C ASN A 386 -1.96 7.82 23.27
N ALA A 387 -1.94 9.10 22.92
CA ALA A 387 -3.07 9.75 22.28
C ALA A 387 -3.35 9.18 20.88
N ILE A 388 -2.30 9.01 20.06
CA ILE A 388 -2.42 8.38 18.74
C ILE A 388 -2.96 6.96 18.85
N THR A 389 -2.45 6.15 19.77
CA THR A 389 -2.90 4.77 19.96
C THR A 389 -4.37 4.71 20.34
N ARG A 390 -4.80 5.54 21.29
CA ARG A 390 -6.19 5.59 21.75
C ARG A 390 -7.14 6.02 20.63
N LEU A 391 -6.76 7.04 19.87
CA LEU A 391 -7.54 7.47 18.70
C LEU A 391 -7.58 6.35 17.66
N ALA A 392 -6.44 5.78 17.30
CA ALA A 392 -6.36 4.79 16.22
C ALA A 392 -7.20 3.54 16.49
N GLN A 393 -7.37 3.17 17.76
CA GLN A 393 -8.17 2.02 18.17
C GLN A 393 -9.67 2.28 18.19
N LEU A 394 -10.08 3.52 18.51
CA LEU A 394 -11.47 3.79 18.91
C LEU A 394 -12.16 4.86 18.05
N SER A 395 -11.45 5.61 17.23
CA SER A 395 -12.00 6.84 16.67
C SER A 395 -12.74 6.66 15.33
N ARG A 396 -12.54 5.52 14.65
CA ARG A 396 -13.19 5.19 13.36
C ARG A 396 -14.71 5.35 13.40
N ALA A 397 -15.38 4.75 14.40
CA ALA A 397 -16.83 4.74 14.44
C ALA A 397 -17.43 6.13 14.65
N VAL A 398 -16.69 7.04 15.29
CA VAL A 398 -17.13 8.42 15.56
C VAL A 398 -16.64 9.43 14.50
N GLY A 399 -16.10 8.93 13.39
CA GLY A 399 -15.70 9.74 12.23
C GLY A 399 -14.45 10.60 12.46
N ILE A 400 -13.51 10.12 13.29
CA ILE A 400 -12.22 10.78 13.50
C ILE A 400 -11.14 9.90 12.89
N HIS A 401 -10.33 10.48 12.01
CA HIS A 401 -9.31 9.81 11.21
C HIS A 401 -7.96 10.51 11.36
N MET A 402 -6.87 9.82 11.03
CA MET A 402 -5.52 10.38 11.16
C MET A 402 -4.66 10.09 9.94
N ILE A 403 -3.90 11.09 9.52
CA ILE A 403 -2.83 10.99 8.54
C ILE A 403 -1.53 11.38 9.26
N LEU A 404 -0.66 10.41 9.49
CA LEU A 404 0.64 10.63 10.08
C LEU A 404 1.70 10.60 8.99
N ALA A 405 2.51 11.65 8.90
CA ALA A 405 3.61 11.72 7.96
C ALA A 405 4.95 11.84 8.71
N THR A 406 6.01 11.29 8.12
CA THR A 406 7.38 11.48 8.63
C THR A 406 8.44 11.38 7.55
N GLN A 407 9.51 12.17 7.67
CA GLN A 407 10.71 12.03 6.84
C GLN A 407 11.76 11.11 7.46
N ARG A 408 11.55 10.66 8.70
CA ARG A 408 12.47 9.80 9.46
C ARG A 408 11.84 8.42 9.69
N PRO A 409 11.90 7.50 8.71
CA PRO A 409 11.36 6.15 8.82
C PRO A 409 12.22 5.24 9.74
N SER A 410 12.50 5.67 10.96
CA SER A 410 13.23 4.90 11.98
C SER A 410 12.26 4.18 12.92
N VAL A 411 12.75 3.12 13.58
CA VAL A 411 11.96 2.31 14.53
C VAL A 411 11.51 3.10 15.75
N ASP A 412 12.23 4.17 16.10
CA ASP A 412 11.91 5.03 17.24
C ASP A 412 10.76 6.00 16.93
N VAL A 413 10.51 6.28 15.64
CA VAL A 413 9.40 7.14 15.18
C VAL A 413 8.22 6.29 14.77
N VAL A 414 8.46 5.27 13.95
CA VAL A 414 7.46 4.32 13.46
C VAL A 414 7.52 3.07 14.33
N THR A 415 7.07 3.22 15.58
CA THR A 415 7.11 2.15 16.58
C THR A 415 6.22 0.98 16.19
N GLY A 416 6.41 -0.17 16.84
CA GLY A 416 5.53 -1.33 16.66
C GLY A 416 4.06 -1.02 16.99
N VAL A 417 3.80 -0.14 17.96
CA VAL A 417 2.46 0.27 18.36
C VAL A 417 1.80 1.13 17.28
N ILE A 418 2.54 2.10 16.72
CA ILE A 418 2.05 2.89 15.58
C ILE A 418 1.71 1.96 14.41
N LYS A 419 2.62 1.04 14.04
CA LYS A 419 2.36 0.12 12.91
C LYS A 419 1.16 -0.78 13.13
N ALA A 420 0.95 -1.25 14.36
CA ALA A 420 -0.18 -2.13 14.69
C ALA A 420 -1.54 -1.44 14.47
N ASN A 421 -1.61 -0.12 14.61
CA ASN A 421 -2.86 0.63 14.48
C ASN A 421 -3.00 1.38 13.14
N PHE A 422 -1.95 1.41 12.31
CA PHE A 422 -1.93 2.06 11.00
C PHE A 422 -1.67 1.02 9.89
N PRO A 423 -2.69 0.24 9.49
CA PRO A 423 -2.54 -0.81 8.49
C PRO A 423 -2.43 -0.26 7.06
N ALA A 424 -3.00 0.91 6.78
CA ALA A 424 -2.81 1.61 5.51
C ALA A 424 -1.50 2.40 5.55
N ARG A 425 -0.62 2.17 4.56
CA ARG A 425 0.71 2.81 4.55
C ARG A 425 1.12 3.24 3.15
N ILE A 426 1.68 4.43 3.04
CA ILE A 426 2.35 4.92 1.83
C ILE A 426 3.83 5.10 2.16
N SER A 427 4.70 4.44 1.40
CA SER A 427 6.13 4.74 1.41
C SER A 427 6.53 5.34 0.08
N PHE A 428 7.04 6.56 0.13
CA PHE A 428 7.86 7.12 -0.94
C PHE A 428 9.28 6.57 -0.85
N LYS A 429 10.16 7.05 -1.74
CA LYS A 429 11.57 6.70 -1.73
C LYS A 429 12.19 6.90 -0.34
N VAL A 430 12.90 5.86 0.12
CA VAL A 430 13.67 5.85 1.36
C VAL A 430 15.13 5.54 1.08
N ALA A 431 16.01 5.83 2.04
CA ALA A 431 17.46 5.69 1.86
C ALA A 431 17.90 4.22 1.82
N SER A 432 17.23 3.33 2.57
CA SER A 432 17.69 1.96 2.74
C SER A 432 16.57 0.91 2.79
N LYS A 433 16.96 -0.36 2.61
CA LYS A 433 16.08 -1.52 2.82
C LYS A 433 15.61 -1.65 4.28
N VAL A 434 16.35 -1.10 5.23
CA VAL A 434 15.94 -1.10 6.65
C VAL A 434 14.76 -0.16 6.81
N ASP A 435 14.88 1.06 6.29
CA ASP A 435 13.81 2.07 6.31
C ASP A 435 12.55 1.58 5.59
N SER A 436 12.71 0.90 4.45
CA SER A 436 11.59 0.28 3.73
C SER A 436 10.84 -0.72 4.61
N ARG A 437 11.57 -1.57 5.35
CA ARG A 437 10.96 -2.53 6.28
C ARG A 437 10.37 -1.84 7.50
N THR A 438 10.95 -0.74 7.97
CA THR A 438 10.38 0.03 9.06
C THR A 438 8.97 0.48 8.69
N VAL A 439 8.74 0.96 7.46
CA VAL A 439 7.42 1.48 7.04
C VAL A 439 6.49 0.37 6.54
N LEU A 440 6.94 -0.47 5.61
CA LEU A 440 6.08 -1.42 4.88
C LEU A 440 6.15 -2.86 5.39
N ASP A 441 6.99 -3.14 6.39
CA ASP A 441 7.36 -4.50 6.81
C ASP A 441 8.00 -5.35 5.68
N MET A 442 8.39 -4.69 4.57
CA MET A 442 9.03 -5.32 3.41
C MET A 442 9.99 -4.38 2.69
N ASN A 443 10.84 -4.96 1.84
CA ASN A 443 11.76 -4.20 0.97
C ASN A 443 11.02 -3.63 -0.25
N GLY A 444 11.64 -2.63 -0.90
CA GLY A 444 11.20 -2.14 -2.20
C GLY A 444 11.06 -0.62 -2.28
N ALA A 445 10.83 0.06 -1.16
CA ALA A 445 10.76 1.52 -1.15
C ALA A 445 12.13 2.17 -1.41
N ASP A 446 13.22 1.46 -1.11
CA ASP A 446 14.61 1.85 -1.43
C ASP A 446 14.89 1.86 -2.95
N LYS A 447 14.05 1.19 -3.74
CA LYS A 447 14.14 1.09 -5.20
C LYS A 447 13.19 2.05 -5.93
N LEU A 448 12.48 2.90 -5.20
CA LEU A 448 11.66 3.95 -5.80
C LEU A 448 12.52 5.08 -6.36
N LEU A 449 11.96 5.79 -7.33
CA LEU A 449 12.66 6.80 -8.11
C LEU A 449 12.64 8.18 -7.42
N GLY A 450 11.72 8.37 -6.46
CA GLY A 450 11.45 9.67 -5.83
C GLY A 450 10.46 10.48 -6.67
N LYS A 451 10.36 11.79 -6.41
CA LYS A 451 9.46 12.70 -7.16
C LYS A 451 8.01 12.17 -7.30
N GLY A 452 7.47 11.59 -6.23
CA GLY A 452 6.09 11.08 -6.19
C GLY A 452 5.95 9.56 -6.44
N ASP A 453 7.00 8.85 -6.85
CA ASP A 453 6.96 7.39 -6.96
C ASP A 453 6.83 6.75 -5.57
N MET A 454 5.79 5.93 -5.37
CA MET A 454 5.40 5.39 -4.07
C MET A 454 4.95 3.93 -4.13
N LEU A 455 5.01 3.28 -2.96
CA LEU A 455 4.36 2.03 -2.66
C LEU A 455 3.22 2.29 -1.68
N PHE A 456 2.00 1.96 -2.09
CA PHE A 456 0.80 2.05 -1.29
C PHE A 456 0.34 0.67 -0.84
N LEU A 457 0.36 0.43 0.47
CA LEU A 457 -0.13 -0.77 1.13
C LEU A 457 -1.54 -0.50 1.66
N GLU A 458 -2.53 -1.10 1.00
CA GLU A 458 -3.92 -1.10 1.46
C GLU A 458 -4.10 -2.01 2.69
N PRO A 459 -5.02 -1.69 3.60
CA PRO A 459 -5.36 -2.57 4.72
C PRO A 459 -5.75 -3.97 4.25
N GLY A 460 -5.14 -4.99 4.88
CA GLY A 460 -5.42 -6.39 4.56
C GLY A 460 -4.80 -6.90 3.26
N SER A 461 -4.20 -6.03 2.44
CA SER A 461 -3.46 -6.46 1.26
C SER A 461 -2.09 -7.02 1.65
N PRO A 462 -1.67 -8.18 1.09
CA PRO A 462 -0.35 -8.75 1.39
C PRO A 462 0.80 -8.06 0.65
N LYS A 463 0.52 -7.26 -0.38
CA LYS A 463 1.55 -6.57 -1.18
C LYS A 463 1.11 -5.16 -1.54
N PRO A 464 2.04 -4.19 -1.55
CA PRO A 464 1.73 -2.83 -1.94
C PRO A 464 1.56 -2.70 -3.46
N ILE A 465 0.72 -1.77 -3.85
CA ILE A 465 0.55 -1.26 -5.20
C ILE A 465 1.62 -0.19 -5.42
N ARG A 466 2.35 -0.27 -6.53
CA ARG A 466 3.24 0.83 -6.94
C ARG A 466 2.44 1.85 -7.73
N ALA A 467 2.60 3.13 -7.38
CA ALA A 467 1.90 4.22 -8.03
C ALA A 467 2.81 5.45 -8.15
N GLN A 468 2.56 6.25 -9.17
CA GLN A 468 3.06 7.61 -9.28
C GLN A 468 2.05 8.55 -8.63
N GLY A 469 2.47 9.23 -7.57
CA GLY A 469 1.68 10.22 -6.84
C GLY A 469 1.27 11.40 -7.71
N THR A 470 0.13 12.01 -7.36
CA THR A 470 -0.28 13.29 -7.94
C THR A 470 0.73 14.38 -7.67
N PHE A 471 0.77 15.34 -8.59
CA PHE A 471 1.57 16.54 -8.52
C PHE A 471 0.62 17.73 -8.36
N LEU A 472 1.01 18.60 -7.44
CA LEU A 472 0.32 19.83 -7.09
C LEU A 472 1.37 20.86 -6.71
N THR A 473 1.21 22.09 -7.19
CA THR A 473 2.12 23.20 -6.89
C THR A 473 1.54 24.12 -5.81
N ASP A 474 2.41 24.79 -5.06
CA ASP A 474 1.99 25.74 -4.02
C ASP A 474 1.07 26.85 -4.58
N PRO A 475 1.32 27.44 -5.76
CA PRO A 475 0.39 28.42 -6.35
C PRO A 475 -1.00 27.86 -6.66
N GLU A 476 -1.14 26.55 -6.94
CA GLU A 476 -2.46 25.93 -7.07
C GLU A 476 -3.17 25.86 -5.71
N ILE A 477 -2.44 25.52 -4.65
CA ILE A 477 -2.97 25.49 -3.28
C ILE A 477 -3.41 26.89 -2.86
N GLU A 478 -2.58 27.91 -3.04
CA GLU A 478 -2.89 29.30 -2.68
C GLU A 478 -4.13 29.81 -3.42
N LYS A 479 -4.29 29.49 -4.71
CA LYS A 479 -5.50 29.85 -5.48
C LYS A 479 -6.76 29.22 -4.90
N VAL A 480 -6.68 27.96 -4.48
CA VAL A 480 -7.81 27.25 -3.89
C VAL A 480 -8.14 27.79 -2.50
N VAL A 481 -7.11 27.97 -1.66
CA VAL A 481 -7.28 28.53 -0.31
C VAL A 481 -7.79 29.96 -0.38
N GLY A 482 -7.30 30.80 -1.30
CA GLY A 482 -7.76 32.18 -1.46
C GLY A 482 -9.13 32.32 -2.12
N PHE A 483 -9.64 31.28 -2.77
CA PHE A 483 -11.01 31.23 -3.28
C PHE A 483 -12.02 30.92 -2.17
N ILE A 484 -11.65 30.05 -1.24
CA ILE A 484 -12.47 29.61 -0.09
C ILE A 484 -12.49 30.70 0.98
#